data_AF-A0A7S0VU76-F1
#
_entry.id   AF-A0A7S0VU76-F1
#
_cell.length_a   1.000
_cell.length_b   1.000
_cell.length_c   1.000
_cell.angle_alpha   90.00
_cell.angle_beta   90.00
_cell.angle_gamma   90.00
#
_symmetry.space_group_name_H-M   'P 1'
#
loop_
_entity.id
_entity.type
_entity.pdbx_description
1 polymer ?
#
loop_
_entity_poly.entity_id
_entity_poly.type
_entity_poly.pdbx_seq_one_letter_code
_entity_poly.pdbx_strand_id
1 'polypeptide(L)'
;PPAPKPPAKLTVFTTRPDTLFGATYMVVSPEHPLLERLVSPDRKEEVDAYVTSASTKSDLERTELQKDKTGLFTGSYAAHPLTGEPLPIWVADYVLASY
;
A
#
# COMPACT_ATOMS: atom_id res chain seq x y z
N PRO A 1 15.51 -20.47 -17.00
CA PRO A 1 15.18 -20.01 -15.63
C PRO A 1 15.05 -18.48 -15.56
N PRO A 2 13.88 -17.91 -15.22
CA PRO A 2 13.76 -16.48 -15.00
C PRO A 2 14.59 -16.10 -13.76
N ALA A 3 15.45 -15.11 -13.89
CA ALA A 3 16.29 -14.60 -12.81
C ALA A 3 15.44 -14.19 -11.60
N PRO A 4 15.95 -14.32 -10.36
CA PRO A 4 15.26 -13.81 -9.18
C PRO A 4 15.06 -12.30 -9.33
N LYS A 5 13.80 -11.85 -9.30
CA LYS A 5 13.48 -10.41 -9.34
C LYS A 5 14.20 -9.74 -8.15
N PRO A 6 14.92 -8.62 -8.35
CA PRO A 6 15.58 -7.93 -7.24
C PRO A 6 14.53 -7.51 -6.20
N PRO A 7 14.89 -7.49 -4.90
CA PRO A 7 13.97 -7.11 -3.85
C PRO A 7 13.42 -5.71 -4.16
N ALA A 8 12.09 -5.60 -4.24
CA ALA A 8 11.44 -4.33 -4.46
C ALA A 8 11.66 -3.47 -3.20
N LYS A 9 12.40 -2.37 -3.33
CA LYS A 9 12.56 -1.39 -2.25
C LYS A 9 11.39 -0.44 -2.30
N LEU A 10 10.56 -0.44 -1.25
CA LEU A 10 9.49 0.54 -1.06
C LEU A 10 10.06 1.70 -0.24
N THR A 11 10.16 2.88 -0.86
CA THR A 11 10.54 4.10 -0.15
C THR A 11 9.29 4.71 0.46
N VAL A 12 9.31 4.94 1.77
CA VAL A 12 8.19 5.54 2.52
C VAL A 12 8.69 6.81 3.18
N PHE A 13 7.92 7.89 3.05
CA PHE A 13 8.17 9.14 3.74
C PHE A 13 7.38 9.18 5.06
N THR A 14 8.04 9.53 6.16
CA THR A 14 7.39 9.78 7.45
C THR A 14 8.06 10.96 8.14
N THR A 15 7.25 11.87 8.69
CA THR A 15 7.72 12.96 9.55
C THR A 15 7.92 12.52 11.00
N ARG A 16 7.49 11.29 11.34
CA ARG A 16 7.67 10.66 12.65
C ARG A 16 8.49 9.38 12.53
N PRO A 17 9.82 9.50 12.34
CA PRO A 17 10.71 8.34 12.37
C PRO A 17 10.77 7.69 13.78
N ASP A 18 10.43 8.44 14.83
CA ASP A 18 10.34 7.96 16.21
C ASP A 18 9.30 6.84 16.38
N THR A 19 8.21 6.87 15.59
CA THR A 19 7.16 5.84 15.64
C THR A 19 7.47 4.61 14.79
N LEU A 20 8.64 4.54 14.15
CA LEU A 20 8.96 3.45 13.23
C LEU A 20 8.85 2.09 13.93
N PHE A 21 9.32 1.98 15.18
CA PHE A 21 9.25 0.73 15.96
C PHE A 21 7.81 0.27 16.24
N GLY A 22 6.84 1.18 16.22
CA GLY A 22 5.42 0.88 16.39
C GLY A 22 4.68 0.64 15.08
N ALA A 23 5.37 0.62 13.94
CA ALA A 23 4.76 0.35 12.65
C ALA A 23 4.33 -1.12 12.58
N THR A 24 3.02 -1.37 12.59
CA THR A 24 2.43 -2.71 12.58
C THR A 24 1.87 -3.11 11.21
N TYR A 25 1.73 -2.16 10.30
CA TYR A 25 1.27 -2.37 8.92
C TYR A 25 1.77 -1.22 8.03
N MET A 26 1.80 -1.45 6.73
CA MET A 26 2.08 -0.40 5.74
C MET A 26 0.86 -0.20 4.86
N VAL A 27 0.66 1.03 4.40
CA VAL A 27 -0.43 1.37 3.48
C VAL A 27 0.17 2.08 2.26
N VAL A 28 -0.26 1.67 1.08
CA VAL A 28 0.20 2.17 -0.21
C VAL A 28 -1.00 2.76 -0.97
N SER A 29 -0.76 3.79 -1.77
CA SER A 29 -1.79 4.37 -2.62
C SER A 29 -2.16 3.42 -3.77
N PRO A 30 -3.42 3.40 -4.23
CA PRO A 30 -3.85 2.59 -5.36
C PRO A 30 -3.10 2.92 -6.67
N GLU A 31 -2.62 4.14 -6.81
CA GLU A 31 -1.91 4.63 -8.00
C GLU A 31 -0.38 4.37 -7.94
N HIS A 32 0.09 3.69 -6.90
CA HIS A 32 1.52 3.49 -6.69
C HIS A 32 2.11 2.46 -7.68
N PRO A 33 3.22 2.76 -8.39
CA PRO A 33 3.78 1.88 -9.42
C PRO A 33 4.33 0.55 -8.86
N LEU A 34 4.70 0.51 -7.58
CA LEU A 34 5.09 -0.75 -6.93
C LEU A 34 3.90 -1.63 -6.53
N LEU A 35 2.66 -1.13 -6.54
CA LEU A 35 1.50 -1.91 -6.10
C LEU A 35 1.38 -3.21 -6.90
N GLU A 36 1.53 -3.17 -8.23
CA GLU A 36 1.50 -4.37 -9.08
C GLU A 36 2.55 -5.42 -8.73
N ARG A 37 3.67 -5.01 -8.13
CA ARG A 37 4.75 -5.91 -7.67
C ARG A 37 4.52 -6.41 -6.25
N LEU A 38 3.77 -5.67 -5.44
CA LEU A 38 3.44 -5.99 -4.06
C LEU A 38 2.16 -6.83 -3.99
N VAL A 39 1.28 -6.78 -4.97
CA VAL A 39 0.04 -7.55 -4.93
C VAL A 39 0.31 -9.01 -5.30
N SER A 40 -0.14 -9.91 -4.43
CA SER A 40 -0.13 -11.34 -4.70
C SER A 40 -1.07 -11.66 -5.87
N PRO A 41 -0.74 -12.65 -6.72
CA PRO A 41 -1.57 -13.00 -7.89
C PRO A 41 -3.02 -13.36 -7.50
N ASP A 42 -3.21 -13.97 -6.34
CA ASP A 42 -4.52 -14.32 -5.76
C ASP A 42 -5.40 -13.09 -5.48
N ARG A 43 -4.79 -11.94 -5.20
CA ARG A 43 -5.49 -10.68 -4.89
C ARG A 43 -5.38 -9.63 -5.98
N LYS A 44 -4.77 -9.96 -7.13
CA LYS A 44 -4.56 -9.00 -8.22
C LYS A 44 -5.87 -8.46 -8.75
N GLU A 45 -6.86 -9.31 -8.98
CA GLU A 45 -8.19 -8.88 -9.43
C GLU A 45 -8.91 -7.99 -8.41
N GLU A 46 -8.85 -8.36 -7.14
CA GLU A 46 -9.50 -7.60 -6.05
C GLU A 46 -8.86 -6.21 -5.89
N VAL A 47 -7.52 -6.14 -5.94
CA VAL A 47 -6.79 -4.88 -5.87
C VAL A 47 -6.99 -4.04 -7.13
N ASP A 48 -7.00 -4.63 -8.31
CA ASP A 48 -7.21 -3.90 -9.57
C ASP A 48 -8.61 -3.28 -9.65
N ALA A 49 -9.63 -4.02 -9.19
CA ALA A 49 -10.98 -3.49 -9.04
C ALA A 49 -11.03 -2.34 -8.01
N TYR A 50 -10.30 -2.48 -6.90
CA TYR A 50 -10.19 -1.42 -5.89
C TYR A 50 -9.48 -0.17 -6.43
N VAL A 51 -8.38 -0.35 -7.19
CA VAL A 51 -7.64 0.74 -7.84
C VAL A 51 -8.52 1.46 -8.85
N THR A 52 -9.23 0.71 -9.69
CA THR A 52 -10.17 1.26 -10.68
C THR A 52 -11.26 2.08 -10.00
N SER A 53 -11.87 1.52 -8.94
CA SER A 53 -12.88 2.23 -8.14
C SER A 53 -12.30 3.49 -7.47
N ALA A 54 -11.08 3.41 -6.95
CA ALA A 54 -10.40 4.55 -6.33
C ALA A 54 -10.03 5.64 -7.34
N SER A 55 -9.63 5.29 -8.57
CA SER A 55 -9.37 6.25 -9.65
C SER A 55 -10.64 6.89 -10.19
N THR A 56 -11.80 6.23 -10.10
CA THR A 56 -13.09 6.84 -10.47
C THR A 56 -13.62 7.81 -9.41
N LYS A 57 -13.11 7.75 -8.18
CA LYS A 57 -13.45 8.70 -7.11
C LYS A 57 -12.58 9.95 -7.26
N SER A 58 -13.19 11.12 -7.42
CA SER A 58 -12.45 12.39 -7.46
C SER A 58 -11.80 12.72 -6.12
N ASP A 59 -10.73 13.52 -6.14
CA ASP A 59 -10.05 14.05 -4.94
C ASP A 59 -11.02 14.74 -3.95
N LEU A 60 -12.13 15.28 -4.46
CA LEU A 60 -13.19 15.90 -3.66
C LEU A 60 -13.94 14.87 -2.78
N GLU A 61 -14.27 13.69 -3.32
CA GLU A 61 -14.91 12.60 -2.56
C GLU A 61 -13.96 11.99 -1.53
N ARG A 62 -12.66 11.99 -1.81
CA ARG A 62 -11.61 11.59 -0.84
C ARG A 62 -11.55 12.53 0.36
N THR A 63 -11.95 13.79 0.21
CA THR A 63 -11.84 14.81 1.26
C THR A 63 -13.11 14.93 2.12
N GLU A 64 -14.30 14.71 1.55
CA GLU A 64 -15.58 14.93 2.24
C GLU A 64 -16.21 13.67 2.86
N LEU A 65 -15.82 12.45 2.45
CA LEU A 65 -16.56 11.21 2.76
C LEU A 65 -15.82 10.19 3.66
N GLN A 66 -14.79 10.57 4.41
CA GLN A 66 -14.05 9.65 5.29
C GLN A 66 -14.76 9.32 6.62
N LYS A 67 -15.96 8.74 6.58
CA LYS A 67 -16.50 8.00 7.75
C LYS A 67 -16.13 6.51 7.73
N ASP A 68 -15.92 5.93 6.55
CA ASP A 68 -15.51 4.54 6.39
C ASP A 68 -14.13 4.46 5.70
N LYS A 69 -13.09 4.16 6.48
CA LYS A 69 -11.74 3.92 5.95
C LYS A 69 -11.76 2.57 5.23
N THR A 70 -11.79 2.61 3.89
CA THR A 70 -11.66 1.38 3.10
C THR A 70 -10.18 1.06 2.87
N GLY A 71 -9.84 -0.23 2.87
CA GLY A 71 -8.50 -0.69 2.58
C GLY A 71 -8.50 -2.17 2.27
N LEU A 72 -7.62 -2.58 1.37
CA LEU A 72 -7.53 -3.94 0.88
C LEU A 72 -6.16 -4.53 1.16
N PHE A 73 -6.12 -5.76 1.65
CA PHE A 73 -4.85 -6.43 1.89
C PHE A 73 -4.23 -6.89 0.57
N THR A 74 -2.98 -6.53 0.32
CA THR A 74 -2.29 -6.86 -0.94
C THR A 74 -1.84 -8.32 -1.03
N GLY A 75 -1.87 -9.07 0.07
CA GLY A 75 -1.30 -10.42 0.15
C GLY A 75 0.20 -10.45 0.38
N SER A 76 0.87 -9.29 0.46
CA SER A 76 2.30 -9.19 0.69
C SER A 76 2.65 -8.57 2.04
N TYR A 77 3.87 -8.88 2.45
CA TYR A 77 4.49 -8.38 3.66
C TYR A 77 5.80 -7.71 3.30
N ALA A 78 6.12 -6.61 3.99
CA ALA A 78 7.47 -6.06 3.99
C ALA A 78 8.20 -6.46 5.26
N ALA A 79 9.52 -6.60 5.19
CA ALA A 79 10.32 -6.76 6.38
C ALA A 79 10.49 -5.40 7.07
N HIS A 80 10.15 -5.33 8.35
CA HIS A 80 10.41 -4.16 9.17
C HIS A 80 11.94 -3.91 9.21
N PRO A 81 12.45 -2.70 8.88
CA PRO A 81 13.89 -2.47 8.77
C PRO A 81 14.66 -2.60 10.10
N LEU A 82 14.00 -2.32 11.23
CA LEU A 82 14.58 -2.48 12.57
C LEU A 82 14.38 -3.87 13.19
N THR A 83 13.14 -4.38 13.21
CA THR A 83 12.83 -5.66 13.89
C THR A 83 12.90 -6.89 12.97
N GLY A 84 12.85 -6.71 11.66
CA GLY A 84 12.76 -7.80 10.68
C GLY A 84 11.38 -8.45 10.58
N GLU A 85 10.40 -7.99 11.35
CA GLU A 85 9.06 -8.57 11.40
C GLU A 85 8.27 -8.32 10.09
N PRO A 86 7.39 -9.26 9.70
CA PRO A 86 6.56 -9.10 8.52
C PRO A 86 5.44 -8.08 8.76
N LEU A 87 5.54 -6.93 8.10
CA LEU A 87 4.53 -5.89 8.09
C LEU A 87 3.55 -6.13 6.93
N PRO A 88 2.27 -6.42 7.21
CA PRO A 88 1.27 -6.57 6.14
C PRO A 88 1.11 -5.26 5.37
N ILE A 89 1.09 -5.37 4.04
CA ILE A 89 0.92 -4.24 3.12
C ILE A 89 -0.53 -4.14 2.69
N TRP A 90 -1.10 -2.97 2.86
CA TRP A 90 -2.48 -2.64 2.51
C TRP A 90 -2.50 -1.58 1.41
N VAL A 91 -3.53 -1.59 0.59
CA VAL A 91 -3.84 -0.50 -0.34
C VAL A 91 -5.04 0.26 0.20
N ALA A 92 -4.99 1.59 0.20
CA ALA A 92 -6.12 2.41 0.64
C ALA A 92 -6.21 3.71 -0.15
N ASP A 93 -7.44 4.12 -0.46
CA ASP A 93 -7.71 5.31 -1.28
C ASP A 93 -7.45 6.64 -0.54
N TYR A 94 -7.32 6.60 0.79
CA TYR A 94 -7.02 7.79 1.59
C TYR A 94 -5.53 8.17 1.63
N VAL A 95 -4.66 7.28 1.15
CA VAL A 95 -3.23 7.58 0.97
C VAL A 95 -3.08 8.18 -0.42
N LEU A 96 -2.86 9.49 -0.48
CA LEU A 96 -2.62 10.20 -1.72
C LEU A 96 -1.17 9.99 -2.17
N ALA A 97 -0.97 9.68 -3.45
CA ALA A 97 0.36 9.52 -4.04
C ALA A 97 1.17 10.83 -4.13
N SER A 98 0.54 11.98 -3.88
CA SER A 98 1.18 13.31 -3.96
C SER A 98 2.13 13.64 -2.80
N TYR A 99 2.46 12.70 -1.91
CA TYR A 99 3.39 12.91 -0.78
C TYR A 99 4.43 11.80 -0.63
#